data_AF-A0A2V5XN20-F1
#
_entry.id   AF-A0A2V5XN20-F1
#
_cell.length_a   1.000
_cell.length_b   1.000
_cell.length_c   1.000
_cell.angle_alpha   90.00
_cell.angle_beta   90.00
_cell.angle_gamma   90.00
#
_symmetry.space_group_name_H-M   'P 1'
#
loop_
_entity.id
_entity.type
_entity.pdbx_description
1 polymer ?
#
loop_
_entity_poly.entity_id
_entity_poly.type
_entity_poly.pdbx_seq_one_letter_code
_entity_poly.pdbx_strand_id
1 'polypeptide(L)' 'MQYLLQLLVSAFLAILFLQSGVDKIADRQGNLEWLKGHFAKSPLAGTVPLLFVALIILEVSAGVLSGIGFFALLFA' A
#
# COMPACT_ATOMS: atom_id res chain seq x y z
N MET A 1 5.68 -18.66 20.43
CA MET A 1 5.09 -17.41 20.98
C MET A 1 6.03 -16.20 20.95
N GLN A 2 7.34 -16.37 20.72
CA GLN A 2 8.31 -15.27 20.80
C GLN A 2 8.10 -14.14 19.76
N TYR A 3 7.41 -14.41 18.65
CA TYR A 3 7.16 -13.45 17.58
C TYR A 3 5.67 -13.11 17.34
N LEU A 4 4.79 -13.35 18.32
CA LEU A 4 3.34 -13.20 18.12
C LEU A 4 2.96 -11.81 17.62
N LEU A 5 3.49 -10.75 18.23
CA LEU A 5 3.18 -9.38 17.82
C LEU A 5 3.75 -9.06 16.43
N GLN A 6 4.96 -9.50 16.13
CA GLN A 6 5.60 -9.27 14.84
C GLN A 6 4.85 -9.99 13.71
N LEU A 7 4.34 -11.20 13.96
CA LEU A 7 3.48 -11.92 13.02
C LEU A 7 2.17 -11.16 12.78
N LEU A 8 1.49 -10.70 13.83
CA LEU A 8 0.25 -9.94 13.68
C LEU A 8 0.45 -8.62 12.92
N VAL A 9 1.51 -7.88 13.24
CA VAL A 9 1.84 -6.63 12.55
C VAL A 9 2.22 -6.89 11.10
N SER A 10 3.07 -7.89 10.82
CA SER A 10 3.48 -8.20 9.45
C SER A 10 2.29 -8.66 8.60
N ALA A 11 1.39 -9.48 9.16
CA ALA A 11 0.16 -9.89 8.50
C ALA A 11 -0.76 -8.69 8.23
N PHE A 12 -0.96 -7.82 9.24
CA PHE A 12 -1.79 -6.63 9.09
C PHE A 12 -1.27 -5.70 7.98
N LEU A 13 0.04 -5.40 7.98
CA LEU A 13 0.65 -4.55 6.95
C LEU A 13 0.60 -5.20 5.57
N ALA A 14 0.86 -6.51 5.47
CA ALA A 14 0.76 -7.23 4.20
C ALA A 14 -0.66 -7.14 3.63
N ILE A 15 -1.68 -7.44 4.45
CA ILE A 15 -3.08 -7.40 4.02
C ILE A 15 -3.48 -5.98 3.64
N LEU A 16 -3.26 -5.00 4.51
CA LEU A 16 -3.66 -3.61 4.30
C LEU A 16 -3.06 -3.04 3.01
N PHE A 17 -1.74 -3.18 2.82
CA PHE A 17 -1.05 -2.59 1.68
C PHE A 17 -1.29 -3.35 0.37
N LEU A 18 -1.36 -4.69 0.40
CA LEU A 18 -1.68 -5.45 -0.80
C LEU A 18 -3.13 -5.20 -1.25
N GLN A 19 -4.09 -5.16 -0.32
CA GLN A 19 -5.48 -4.83 -0.67
C GLN A 19 -5.58 -3.42 -1.25
N SER A 20 -4.96 -2.43 -0.60
CA SER A 20 -4.94 -1.03 -1.07
C SER A 20 -4.25 -0.88 -2.44
N GLY A 21 -3.14 -1.58 -2.66
CA GLY A 21 -2.39 -1.53 -3.91
C GLY A 21 -3.10 -2.25 -5.07
N VAL A 22 -3.68 -3.43 -4.81
CA VAL A 22 -4.46 -4.17 -5.80
C VAL A 22 -5.71 -3.41 -6.22
N ASP A 23 -6.41 -2.78 -5.27
CA ASP A 23 -7.57 -1.92 -5.55
C ASP A 23 -7.20 -0.77 -6.51
N LYS A 24 -6.08 -0.06 -6.26
CA LYS A 24 -5.61 1.02 -7.15
C LYS A 24 -5.16 0.57 -8.54
N ILE A 25 -4.75 -0.69 -8.68
CA ILE A 25 -4.42 -1.27 -9.98
C ILE A 25 -5.70 -1.67 -10.73
N ALA A 26 -6.68 -2.26 -10.02
CA ALA A 26 -7.94 -2.71 -10.58
C ALA A 26 -8.88 -1.55 -10.94
N ASP A 27 -9.05 -0.58 -10.06
CA ASP A 27 -9.79 0.67 -10.29
C ASP A 27 -8.84 1.88 -10.26
N ARG A 28 -8.01 1.95 -11.30
CA ARG A 28 -7.05 3.04 -11.46
C ARG A 28 -7.73 4.40 -11.67
N GLN A 29 -8.83 4.41 -12.42
CA GLN A 29 -9.51 5.65 -12.81
C GLN A 29 -10.23 6.29 -11.61
N GLY A 30 -11.05 5.51 -10.89
CA GLY A 30 -11.80 6.01 -9.74
C GLY A 30 -10.88 6.55 -8.64
N ASN A 31 -9.83 5.79 -8.31
CA ASN A 31 -8.84 6.21 -7.32
C ASN A 31 -8.10 7.50 -7.73
N LEU A 32 -7.70 7.61 -9.01
CA LEU A 32 -6.99 8.80 -9.49
C LEU A 32 -7.91 10.03 -9.55
N GLU A 33 -9.17 9.86 -9.95
CA GLU A 33 -10.17 10.94 -9.94
C GLU A 33 -10.46 11.44 -8.52
N TRP A 34 -10.61 10.54 -7.55
CA TRP A 34 -10.78 10.89 -6.14
C TRP A 34 -9.58 11.69 -5.62
N LEU A 35 -8.34 11.23 -5.88
CA LEU A 35 -7.13 11.93 -5.46
C LEU A 35 -6.98 13.30 -6.12
N LYS A 36 -7.29 13.43 -7.41
CA LYS A 36 -7.27 14.72 -8.11
C LYS A 36 -8.26 15.69 -7.48
N GLY A 37 -9.46 15.24 -7.12
CA GLY A 37 -10.44 16.04 -6.40
C GLY A 37 -9.96 16.45 -5.01
N HIS A 38 -9.40 15.50 -4.25
CA HIS A 38 -8.87 15.75 -2.90
C HIS A 38 -7.76 16.80 -2.89
N PHE A 39 -6.81 16.72 -3.83
CA PHE A 39 -5.66 17.61 -3.91
C PHE A 39 -5.85 18.86 -4.78
N ALA A 40 -7.05 19.09 -5.33
CA ALA A 40 -7.32 20.15 -6.31
C ALA A 40 -6.92 21.58 -5.85
N LYS A 41 -6.95 21.84 -4.54
CA LYS A 41 -6.59 23.15 -3.96
C LYS A 41 -5.20 23.15 -3.28
N SER A 42 -4.39 22.13 -3.54
CA SER A 42 -3.06 21.99 -2.94
C SER A 42 -1.94 22.30 -3.95
N PRO A 43 -0.72 22.63 -3.49
CA PRO A 43 0.45 22.74 -4.36
C PRO A 43 0.77 21.45 -5.14
N LEU A 44 0.21 20.31 -4.74
CA LEU A 44 0.45 18.99 -5.32
C LEU A 44 -0.52 18.65 -6.46
N ALA A 45 -1.49 19.52 -6.78
CA ALA A 45 -2.55 19.24 -7.76
C ALA A 45 -2.01 18.77 -9.12
N GLY A 46 -0.93 19.37 -9.61
CA GLY A 46 -0.29 19.00 -10.89
C GLY A 46 0.52 17.71 -10.83
N THR A 47 0.94 17.27 -9.64
CA THR A 47 1.80 16.10 -9.45
C THR A 47 1.03 14.86 -9.00
N VAL A 48 -0.28 14.95 -8.74
CA VAL A 48 -1.12 13.83 -8.30
C VAL A 48 -0.93 12.55 -9.13
N PRO A 49 -0.93 12.59 -10.48
CA PRO A 49 -0.77 11.37 -11.27
C PRO A 49 0.58 10.67 -11.06
N LEU A 50 1.65 11.45 -10.88
CA LEU A 50 2.99 10.94 -10.60
C LEU A 50 3.05 10.32 -9.19
N LEU A 51 2.52 11.06 -8.20
CA LEU A 51 2.46 10.60 -6.80
C LEU A 51 1.61 9.33 -6.67
N PHE A 52 0.55 9.19 -7.45
CA PHE A 52 -0.29 8.00 -7.47
C PHE A 52 0.48 6.76 -7.95
N VAL A 53 1.30 6.87 -9.00
CA VAL A 53 2.15 5.76 -9.46
C VAL A 53 3.18 5.40 -8.40
N ALA A 54 3.84 6.40 -7.80
CA ALA A 54 4.79 6.17 -6.71
C ALA A 54 4.12 5.49 -5.50
N LEU A 55 2.89 5.91 -5.17
CA LEU A 55 2.09 5.33 -4.09
C LEU A 55 1.80 3.85 -4.33
N ILE A 56 1.34 3.47 -5.52
CA ILE A 56 1.08 2.05 -5.86
C ILE A 56 2.36 1.21 -5.70
N ILE A 57 3.50 1.71 -6.22
CA ILE A 57 4.78 0.99 -6.13
C ILE A 57 5.17 0.77 -4.66
N LEU A 58 5.06 1.82 -3.84
CA LEU A 58 5.38 1.74 -2.42
C LEU A 58 4.43 0.82 -1.67
N GLU A 59 3.12 0.90 -1.90
CA GLU A 59 2.12 0.04 -1.27
C GLU A 59 2.34 -1.43 -1.63
N VAL A 60 2.45 -1.76 -2.92
CA VAL A 60 2.66 -3.17 -3.33
C VAL A 60 4.00 -3.69 -2.79
N SER A 61 5.07 -2.90 -2.85
CA SER A 61 6.38 -3.31 -2.32
C SER A 61 6.33 -3.51 -0.81
N ALA A 62 5.73 -2.59 -0.05
CA ALA A 62 5.57 -2.70 1.40
C ALA A 62 4.71 -3.92 1.77
N GLY A 63 3.63 -4.16 1.04
CA GLY A 63 2.76 -5.31 1.25
C GLY A 63 3.47 -6.64 0.99
N VAL A 64 4.20 -6.75 -0.13
CA VAL A 64 4.99 -7.95 -0.48
C VAL A 64 6.09 -8.20 0.55
N LEU A 65 6.89 -7.18 0.88
CA LEU A 65 7.98 -7.31 1.86
C LEU A 65 7.44 -7.68 3.26
N SER A 66 6.30 -7.12 3.67
CA SER A 66 5.64 -7.49 4.93
C SER A 66 5.15 -8.94 4.90
N GLY A 67 4.63 -9.42 3.77
CA GLY A 67 4.25 -10.82 3.58
C GLY A 67 5.44 -11.77 3.64
N ILE A 68 6.56 -11.42 2.99
CA ILE A 68 7.81 -12.17 3.08
C ILE A 68 8.31 -12.21 4.53
N GLY A 69 8.29 -11.07 5.24
CA GLY A 69 8.67 -10.97 6.65
C GLY A 69 7.79 -11.84 7.55
N PHE A 70 6.48 -11.90 7.28
CA PHE A 70 5.57 -12.80 7.99
C PHE A 70 5.98 -14.27 7.85
N PHE A 71 6.22 -14.76 6.63
CA PHE A 71 6.64 -16.14 6.42
C PHE A 71 8.03 -16.41 7.03
N ALA A 72 8.96 -15.46 6.92
CA ALA A 72 10.27 -15.58 7.55
C ALA A 72 10.17 -15.74 9.08
N LEU A 73 9.33 -14.95 9.75
CA LEU A 73 9.09 -15.04 11.19
C LEU A 73 8.30 -16.28 11.61
N LEU A 74 7.44 -16.80 10.73
CA LEU A 74 6.63 -17.99 11.01
C LEU A 74 7.49 -19.26 11.04
N PHE A 75 8.54 -19.31 10.22
CA PHE A 75 9.47 -20.44 10.12
C PHE A 75 10.82 -20.21 10.83
N ALA A 76 10.99 -19.07 11.49
CA ALA A 76 12.14 -18.76 12.35
C ALA A 76 11.98 -19.36 13.75
#